data_AF-A0A2J8VQA2-F1
#
_entry.id   AF-A0A2J8VQA2-F1
#
_cell.length_a   1.000
_cell.length_b   1.000
_cell.length_c   1.000
_cell.angle_alpha   90.00
_cell.angle_beta   90.00
_cell.angle_gamma   90.00
#
_symmetry.space_group_name_H-M   'P 1'
#
loop_
_entity.id
_entity.type
_entity.pdbx_description
1 polymer ?
#
loop_
_entity_poly.entity_id
_entity_poly.type
_entity_poly.pdbx_seq_one_letter_code
_entity_poly.pdbx_strand_id
1 'polypeptide(L)'
;YRVNDVPEEFLYNPLTRVYGEPHRRPEVQNATIEFMAPSEYMLRPPQPPVYLFVFDVSHNAVETGYLNSVCQSLLDNLDLLPGNTRTKIGFVTFDSTIHFYSLQEGLSQPQMLIVSDIEDVFIPMPENLLVNLNESKEVRHIFLLDMFN
;
A
#
# COMPACT_ATOMS: atom_id res chain seq x y z
N TYR A 1 37.21 27.79 2.93
CA TYR A 1 36.96 26.78 3.97
C TYR A 1 35.83 27.29 4.84
N ARG A 2 34.76 26.51 5.03
CA ARG A 2 33.70 26.81 6.01
C ARG A 2 33.93 25.90 7.20
N VAL A 3 34.01 26.50 8.38
CA VAL A 3 34.06 25.78 9.66
C VAL A 3 32.62 25.67 10.15
N ASN A 4 32.21 24.46 10.54
CA ASN A 4 30.96 24.24 11.27
C ASN A 4 31.32 23.73 12.66
N ASP A 5 30.61 24.21 13.67
CA ASP A 5 30.71 23.65 15.03
C ASP A 5 30.06 22.27 15.05
N VAL A 6 30.67 21.34 15.80
CA VAL A 6 30.14 19.98 15.95
C VAL A 6 29.01 20.00 16.99
N PRO A 7 27.77 19.62 16.63
CA PRO A 7 26.68 19.55 17.59
C PRO A 7 26.96 18.51 18.70
N GLU A 8 26.52 18.77 19.92
CA GLU A 8 26.72 17.86 21.06
C GLU A 8 26.09 16.48 20.84
N GLU A 9 24.94 16.44 20.17
CA GLU A 9 24.26 15.20 19.74
C GLU A 9 25.13 14.32 18.84
N PHE A 10 26.13 14.90 18.16
CA PHE A 10 27.08 14.14 17.36
C PHE A 10 28.00 13.26 18.21
N LEU A 11 28.13 13.54 19.52
CA LEU A 11 28.87 12.70 20.46
C LEU A 11 28.12 11.41 20.84
N TYR A 12 26.83 11.31 20.54
CA TYR A 12 25.97 10.18 20.89
C TYR A 12 25.84 9.16 19.75
N ASN A 13 26.40 7.95 19.91
CA ASN A 13 26.26 6.93 18.88
C ASN A 13 24.84 6.31 18.89
N PRO A 14 24.05 6.44 17.79
CA PRO A 14 22.66 5.98 17.77
C PRO A 14 22.52 4.44 17.77
N LEU A 15 23.54 3.71 17.30
CA LEU A 15 23.52 2.25 17.24
C LEU A 15 23.85 1.64 18.61
N THR A 16 24.90 2.13 19.26
CA THR A 16 25.36 1.58 20.55
C THR A 16 24.71 2.24 21.75
N ARG A 17 24.08 3.41 21.56
CA ARG A 17 23.47 4.25 22.61
C ARG A 17 24.47 4.74 23.65
N VAL A 18 25.73 4.93 23.27
CA VAL A 18 26.83 5.37 24.15
C VAL A 18 27.40 6.71 23.66
N TYR A 19 27.78 7.56 24.60
CA TYR A 19 28.49 8.82 24.34
C TYR A 19 30.00 8.61 24.22
N GLY A 20 30.65 9.33 23.30
CA GLY A 20 32.09 9.62 23.42
C GLY A 20 32.97 9.29 22.22
N GLU A 21 32.47 8.58 21.19
CA GLU A 21 33.31 8.19 20.05
C GLU A 21 32.61 8.51 18.70
N PRO A 22 32.64 9.78 18.24
CA PRO A 22 31.99 10.20 16.99
C PRO A 22 32.50 9.44 15.76
N HIS A 23 33.78 9.05 15.78
CA HIS A 23 34.40 8.30 14.69
C HIS A 23 33.77 6.92 14.49
N ARG A 24 33.10 6.33 15.50
CA ARG A 24 32.44 5.02 15.38
C ARG A 24 31.00 5.08 14.89
N ARG A 25 30.51 6.28 14.58
CA ARG A 25 29.16 6.46 14.07
C ARG A 25 29.06 5.89 12.65
N PRO A 26 27.94 5.25 12.29
CA PRO A 26 27.79 4.63 10.98
C PRO A 26 27.97 5.63 9.83
N GLU A 27 27.51 6.88 9.98
CA GLU A 27 27.67 7.96 8.99
C GLU A 27 29.11 8.45 8.81
N VAL A 28 30.01 8.13 9.74
CA VAL A 28 31.44 8.45 9.62
C VAL A 28 32.22 7.27 9.04
N GLN A 29 31.79 6.04 9.35
CA GLN A 29 32.48 4.81 8.95
C GLN A 29 32.10 4.31 7.55
N ASN A 30 30.91 4.66 7.05
CA ASN A 30 30.37 4.11 5.81
C ASN A 30 30.04 5.22 4.82
N ALA A 31 30.31 4.97 3.53
CA ALA A 31 29.96 5.88 2.45
C ALA A 31 28.45 5.89 2.12
N THR A 32 27.75 4.81 2.46
CA THR A 32 26.30 4.65 2.25
C THR A 32 25.64 4.27 3.56
N ILE A 33 24.62 5.02 3.95
CA ILE A 33 23.86 4.83 5.19
C ILE A 33 22.43 5.33 5.03
N GLU A 34 21.57 4.96 5.97
CA GLU A 34 20.21 5.45 6.07
C GLU A 34 20.02 6.24 7.38
N PHE A 35 19.31 7.37 7.29
CA PHE A 35 18.92 8.16 8.45
C PHE A 35 17.42 8.06 8.67
N MET A 36 17.01 8.04 9.94
CA MET A 36 15.62 8.33 10.29
C MET A 36 15.38 9.83 10.09
N ALA A 37 14.55 10.18 9.09
CA ALA A 37 14.22 11.57 8.82
C ALA A 37 13.44 12.20 9.99
N PRO A 38 13.91 13.34 10.55
CA PRO A 38 13.16 14.07 11.58
C PRO A 38 11.84 14.65 11.06
N SER A 39 10.98 15.08 11.97
CA SER A 39 9.63 15.59 11.65
C SER A 39 9.65 16.86 10.78
N GLU A 40 10.72 17.64 10.79
CA GLU A 40 10.90 18.81 9.92
C GLU A 40 10.91 18.46 8.42
N TYR A 41 11.22 17.21 8.08
CA TYR A 41 11.16 16.69 6.71
C TYR A 41 9.75 16.21 6.32
N MET A 42 8.75 16.32 7.21
CA MET A 42 7.40 15.80 7.01
C MET A 42 6.37 16.93 6.91
N LEU A 43 5.70 17.05 5.76
CA LEU A 43 4.51 17.90 5.61
C LEU A 43 3.26 17.28 6.24
N ARG A 44 3.21 15.94 6.26
CA ARG A 44 2.16 15.15 6.89
C ARG A 44 2.76 13.84 7.42
N PRO A 45 2.11 13.19 8.40
CA PRO A 45 2.54 11.87 8.86
C PRO A 45 2.62 10.85 7.70
N PRO A 46 3.55 9.89 7.75
CA PRO A 46 3.66 8.84 6.76
C PRO A 46 2.35 8.07 6.59
N GLN A 47 1.80 8.14 5.38
CA GLN A 47 0.57 7.46 5.03
C GLN A 47 0.77 5.94 5.01
N PRO A 48 -0.28 5.14 5.25
CA PRO A 48 -0.20 3.69 5.09
C PRO A 48 0.14 3.32 3.64
N PRO A 49 0.87 2.22 3.41
CA PRO A 49 1.01 1.64 2.08
C PRO A 49 -0.37 1.23 1.54
N VAL A 50 -0.60 1.42 0.24
CA VAL A 50 -1.88 1.11 -0.41
C VAL A 50 -1.62 0.33 -1.69
N TYR A 51 -2.33 -0.79 -1.86
CA TYR A 51 -2.43 -1.53 -3.12
C TYR A 51 -3.85 -1.37 -3.69
N LEU A 52 -3.97 -0.77 -4.86
CA LEU A 52 -5.24 -0.70 -5.58
C LEU A 52 -5.12 -1.54 -6.85
N PHE A 53 -5.84 -2.65 -6.90
CA PHE A 53 -5.89 -3.52 -8.07
C PHE A 53 -7.00 -3.06 -9.00
N VAL A 54 -6.67 -2.84 -10.27
CA VAL A 54 -7.61 -2.37 -11.28
C VAL A 54 -7.61 -3.39 -12.42
N PHE A 55 -8.72 -4.11 -12.61
CA PHE A 55 -8.83 -5.19 -13.59
C PHE A 55 -9.70 -4.81 -14.79
N ASP A 56 -9.24 -5.18 -15.98
CA ASP A 56 -10.06 -5.15 -17.19
C ASP A 56 -11.01 -6.37 -17.19
N VAL A 57 -12.31 -6.12 -17.22
CA VAL A 57 -13.35 -7.16 -17.29
C VAL A 57 -14.09 -7.15 -18.63
N SER A 58 -13.51 -6.53 -19.66
CA SER A 58 -14.03 -6.58 -21.02
C SER A 58 -14.06 -8.01 -21.56
N HIS A 59 -14.90 -8.22 -22.57
CA HIS A 59 -15.07 -9.53 -23.21
C HIS A 59 -13.74 -10.15 -23.65
N ASN A 60 -12.87 -9.35 -24.27
CA ASN A 60 -11.55 -9.81 -24.72
C ASN A 60 -10.69 -10.27 -23.54
N ALA A 61 -10.75 -9.55 -22.43
CA ALA A 61 -10.00 -9.87 -21.23
C ALA A 61 -10.48 -11.21 -20.64
N VAL A 62 -11.79 -11.41 -20.51
CA VAL A 62 -12.37 -12.68 -20.03
C VAL A 62 -12.02 -13.85 -20.96
N GLU A 63 -12.10 -13.67 -22.27
CA GLU A 63 -11.83 -14.71 -23.27
C GLU A 63 -10.38 -15.23 -23.22
N THR A 64 -9.42 -14.36 -22.87
CA THR A 64 -8.02 -14.79 -22.71
C THR A 64 -7.76 -15.63 -21.46
N GLY A 65 -8.67 -15.62 -20.48
CA GLY A 65 -8.48 -16.29 -19.19
C GLY A 65 -7.43 -15.64 -18.28
N TYR A 66 -6.94 -14.43 -18.60
CA TYR A 66 -5.92 -13.76 -17.79
C TYR A 66 -6.42 -13.46 -16.37
N LEU A 67 -7.70 -13.06 -16.25
CA LEU A 67 -8.30 -12.66 -14.98
C LEU A 67 -8.26 -13.82 -13.99
N ASN A 68 -8.52 -15.03 -14.46
CA ASN A 68 -8.41 -16.25 -13.66
C ASN A 68 -6.98 -16.46 -13.15
N SER A 69 -5.99 -16.31 -14.04
CA SER A 69 -4.58 -16.50 -13.69
C SER A 69 -4.09 -15.47 -12.67
N VAL A 70 -4.50 -14.21 -12.85
CA VAL A 70 -4.12 -13.10 -11.96
C VAL A 70 -4.82 -13.21 -10.61
N CYS A 71 -6.14 -13.46 -10.58
CA CYS A 71 -6.88 -13.63 -9.32
C CYS A 71 -6.34 -14.82 -8.51
N GLN A 72 -6.02 -15.95 -9.16
CA GLN A 72 -5.40 -17.09 -8.48
C GLN A 72 -4.01 -16.73 -7.92
N SER A 73 -3.17 -16.07 -8.72
CA SER A 73 -1.85 -15.63 -8.24
C SER A 73 -1.96 -14.64 -7.08
N LEU A 74 -2.95 -13.75 -7.09
CA LEU A 74 -3.20 -12.84 -5.97
C LEU A 74 -3.65 -13.59 -4.73
N LEU A 75 -4.60 -14.52 -4.84
CA LEU A 75 -5.03 -15.36 -3.72
C LEU A 75 -3.84 -16.03 -3.02
N ASP A 76 -2.89 -16.56 -3.80
CA ASP A 76 -1.73 -17.27 -3.27
C ASP A 76 -0.66 -16.34 -2.67
N ASN A 77 -0.61 -15.06 -3.08
CA ASN A 77 0.51 -14.16 -2.77
C ASN A 77 0.12 -12.87 -2.03
N LEU A 78 -1.17 -12.61 -1.77
CA LEU A 78 -1.63 -11.39 -1.12
C LEU A 78 -1.02 -11.17 0.28
N ASP A 79 -0.82 -12.26 1.03
CA ASP A 79 -0.17 -12.21 2.35
C ASP A 79 1.35 -11.97 2.28
N LEU A 80 1.96 -12.06 1.08
CA LEU A 80 3.37 -11.80 0.84
C LEU A 80 3.64 -10.36 0.37
N LEU A 81 2.60 -9.55 0.17
CA LEU A 81 2.77 -8.17 -0.27
C LEU A 81 3.60 -7.36 0.75
N PRO A 82 4.60 -6.59 0.29
CA PRO A 82 5.41 -5.79 1.19
C PRO A 82 4.54 -4.70 1.82
N GLY A 83 4.63 -4.58 3.14
CA GLY A 83 3.77 -3.66 3.87
C GLY A 83 3.95 -3.78 5.37
N ASN A 84 3.16 -2.99 6.09
CA ASN A 84 3.03 -3.09 7.54
C ASN A 84 1.58 -3.41 7.93
N THR A 85 1.29 -3.43 9.23
CA THR A 85 -0.05 -3.71 9.78
C THR A 85 -1.13 -2.71 9.33
N ARG A 86 -0.73 -1.55 8.81
CA ARG A 86 -1.62 -0.50 8.29
C ARG A 86 -1.83 -0.58 6.78
N THR A 87 -1.22 -1.55 6.10
CA THR A 87 -1.35 -1.71 4.64
C THR A 87 -2.81 -1.83 4.26
N LYS A 88 -3.23 -1.04 3.28
CA LYS A 88 -4.59 -1.10 2.74
C LYS A 88 -4.60 -1.72 1.35
N ILE A 89 -5.72 -2.32 1.02
CA ILE A 89 -6.00 -2.92 -0.28
C ILE A 89 -7.37 -2.50 -0.78
N GLY A 90 -7.51 -2.30 -2.08
CA GLY A 90 -8.78 -2.05 -2.76
C GLY A 90 -8.82 -2.68 -4.14
N PHE A 91 -10.03 -2.82 -4.67
CA PHE A 91 -10.26 -3.41 -5.98
C PHE A 91 -11.22 -2.53 -6.79
N VAL A 92 -10.90 -2.40 -8.07
CA VAL A 92 -11.72 -1.77 -9.10
C VAL A 92 -11.70 -2.68 -10.32
N THR A 93 -12.82 -2.78 -11.02
CA THR A 93 -12.85 -3.40 -12.34
C THR A 93 -13.39 -2.38 -13.34
N PHE A 94 -13.10 -2.57 -14.63
CA PHE A 94 -13.59 -1.68 -15.67
C PHE A 94 -13.88 -2.42 -16.97
N ASP A 95 -14.86 -1.90 -17.69
CA ASP A 95 -15.16 -2.20 -19.08
C ASP A 95 -15.53 -0.91 -19.83
N SER A 96 -16.75 -0.80 -20.35
CA SER A 96 -17.40 0.45 -20.74
C SER A 96 -17.72 1.39 -19.55
N THR A 97 -17.75 0.85 -18.33
CA THR A 97 -17.99 1.60 -17.08
C THR A 97 -16.96 1.20 -16.01
N ILE A 98 -16.94 1.93 -14.88
CA ILE A 98 -16.03 1.65 -13.76
C ILE A 98 -16.81 1.05 -12.61
N HIS A 99 -16.31 -0.06 -12.04
CA HIS A 99 -16.92 -0.75 -10.91
C HIS A 99 -16.01 -0.65 -9.68
N PHE A 100 -16.49 0.00 -8.63
CA PHE A 100 -15.81 0.12 -7.34
C PHE A 100 -16.34 -0.93 -6.37
N TYR A 101 -15.45 -1.58 -5.62
CA TYR A 101 -15.81 -2.64 -4.68
C TYR A 101 -15.50 -2.23 -3.24
N SER A 102 -16.52 -2.30 -2.38
CA SER A 102 -16.39 -2.16 -0.94
C SER A 102 -16.29 -3.55 -0.32
N LEU A 103 -15.20 -3.78 0.41
CA LEU A 103 -14.90 -5.03 1.11
C LEU A 103 -14.91 -4.83 2.62
N GLN A 104 -15.76 -3.91 3.10
CA GLN A 104 -15.87 -3.55 4.51
C GLN A 104 -16.11 -4.79 5.38
N GLU A 105 -15.47 -4.83 6.54
CA GLU A 105 -15.64 -5.89 7.52
C GLU A 105 -17.11 -6.05 7.94
N GLY A 106 -17.58 -7.29 8.09
CA GLY A 106 -18.96 -7.61 8.43
C GLY A 106 -19.90 -7.77 7.24
N LEU A 107 -19.46 -7.49 6.01
CA LEU A 107 -20.20 -7.85 4.81
C LEU A 107 -20.02 -9.35 4.50
N SER A 108 -21.12 -10.04 4.20
CA SER A 108 -21.07 -11.44 3.73
C SER A 108 -20.62 -11.55 2.28
N GLN A 109 -20.73 -10.47 1.51
CA GLN A 109 -20.35 -10.38 0.10
C GLN A 109 -19.89 -8.94 -0.24
N PRO A 110 -19.00 -8.76 -1.23
CA PRO A 110 -18.60 -7.44 -1.72
C PRO A 110 -19.78 -6.60 -2.18
N GLN A 111 -19.74 -5.29 -1.93
CA GLN A 111 -20.68 -4.33 -2.53
C GLN A 111 -20.05 -3.65 -3.73
N MET A 112 -20.69 -3.76 -4.90
CA MET A 112 -20.25 -3.12 -6.15
C MET A 112 -21.03 -1.82 -6.39
N LEU A 113 -20.31 -0.73 -6.71
CA LEU A 113 -20.87 0.55 -7.15
C LEU A 113 -20.37 0.86 -8.56
N ILE A 114 -21.29 1.14 -9.48
CA ILE A 114 -21.00 1.38 -10.90
C ILE A 114 -21.00 2.88 -11.16
N VAL A 115 -19.94 3.38 -11.79
CA VAL A 115 -19.82 4.74 -12.31
C VAL A 115 -19.77 4.65 -13.83
N SER A 116 -20.86 5.06 -14.47
CA SER A 116 -21.00 5.05 -15.93
C SER A 116 -20.53 6.33 -16.61
N ASP A 117 -20.44 7.43 -15.86
CA ASP A 117 -19.88 8.68 -16.37
C ASP A 117 -18.35 8.63 -16.28
N ILE A 118 -17.71 8.40 -17.41
CA ILE A 118 -16.26 8.29 -17.53
C ILE A 118 -15.58 9.63 -17.82
N GLU A 119 -16.35 10.68 -18.12
CA GLU A 119 -15.83 12.02 -18.39
C GLU A 119 -15.65 12.81 -17.09
N ASP A 120 -16.50 12.57 -16.09
CA ASP A 120 -16.41 13.15 -14.74
C ASP A 120 -16.41 12.06 -13.65
N VAL A 121 -15.31 11.32 -13.57
CA VAL A 121 -15.17 10.18 -12.63
C VAL A 121 -15.04 10.68 -11.20
N PHE A 122 -15.87 10.13 -10.31
CA PHE A 122 -15.76 10.31 -8.86
C PHE A 122 -15.60 8.97 -8.14
N ILE A 123 -15.12 9.01 -6.90
CA ILE A 123 -15.05 7.83 -6.03
C ILE A 123 -16.37 7.75 -5.25
N PRO A 124 -17.25 6.77 -5.51
CA PRO A 124 -18.56 6.69 -4.86
C PRO A 124 -18.48 6.26 -3.39
N MET A 125 -17.32 5.75 -2.96
CA MET A 125 -17.08 5.19 -1.62
C MET A 125 -15.69 5.60 -1.06
N PRO A 126 -15.45 6.88 -0.77
CA PRO A 126 -14.11 7.37 -0.39
C PRO A 126 -13.52 6.69 0.86
N GLU A 127 -14.38 6.33 1.82
CA GLU A 127 -13.93 5.71 3.08
C GLU A 127 -13.82 4.17 3.00
N ASN A 128 -14.55 3.54 2.09
CA ASN A 128 -14.74 2.09 2.06
C ASN A 128 -14.09 1.39 0.85
N LEU A 129 -13.51 2.14 -0.09
CA LEU A 129 -12.75 1.57 -1.20
C LEU A 129 -11.49 0.82 -0.73
N LEU A 130 -10.86 1.32 0.33
CA LEU A 130 -9.60 0.80 0.84
C LEU A 130 -9.77 0.20 2.23
N VAL A 131 -9.60 -1.12 2.31
CA VAL A 131 -9.73 -1.89 3.55
C VAL A 131 -8.37 -2.37 4.04
N ASN A 132 -8.24 -2.69 5.32
CA ASN A 132 -6.97 -3.20 5.85
C ASN A 132 -6.64 -4.58 5.28
N LEU A 133 -5.39 -4.79 4.86
CA LEU A 133 -4.92 -6.05 4.27
C LEU A 133 -4.98 -7.23 5.26
N ASN A 134 -4.89 -7.03 6.56
CA ASN A 134 -4.96 -8.12 7.53
C ASN A 134 -6.39 -8.43 8.00
N GLU A 135 -7.27 -7.43 8.02
CA GLU A 135 -8.63 -7.56 8.58
C GLU A 135 -9.64 -8.11 7.55
N SER A 136 -9.43 -7.85 6.25
CA SER A 136 -10.38 -8.22 5.19
C SER A 136 -10.08 -9.56 4.50
N LYS A 137 -9.38 -10.50 5.14
CA LYS A 137 -8.93 -11.76 4.50
C LYS A 137 -10.09 -12.58 3.89
N GLU A 138 -11.16 -12.80 4.64
CA GLU A 138 -12.28 -13.63 4.19
C GLU A 138 -13.03 -13.01 3.02
N VAL A 139 -13.45 -11.75 3.16
CA VAL A 139 -14.24 -11.03 2.14
C VAL A 139 -13.44 -10.83 0.84
N ARG A 140 -12.13 -10.61 0.93
CA ARG A 140 -11.26 -10.55 -0.27
C ARG A 140 -11.12 -11.89 -0.96
N HIS A 141 -11.04 -12.98 -0.20
CA HIS A 141 -10.95 -14.31 -0.78
C HIS A 141 -12.25 -14.65 -1.52
N ILE A 142 -13.41 -14.31 -0.95
CA ILE A 142 -14.71 -14.43 -1.62
C ILE A 142 -14.74 -13.56 -2.88
N PHE A 143 -14.36 -12.28 -2.78
CA PHE A 143 -14.31 -11.39 -3.94
C PHE A 143 -13.49 -11.96 -5.10
N LEU A 144 -12.25 -12.39 -4.84
CA LEU A 144 -11.39 -12.93 -5.89
C LEU A 144 -11.91 -14.26 -6.43
N LEU A 145 -12.61 -15.06 -5.63
CA LEU A 145 -13.29 -16.27 -6.08
C LEU A 145 -14.55 -15.98 -6.93
N ASP A 146 -15.26 -14.89 -6.63
CA ASP A 146 -16.43 -14.49 -7.41
C ASP A 146 -16.03 -13.92 -8.78
N MET A 147 -14.82 -13.36 -8.91
CA MET A 147 -14.29 -12.89 -10.19
C MET A 147 -14.11 -13.98 -11.26
N PHE A 148 -14.20 -15.27 -10.89
CA PHE A 148 -14.13 -16.40 -11.84
C PHE A 148 -15.47 -16.79 -12.46
N ASN A 149 -16.60 -16.34 -11.88
CA ASN A 149 -17.96 -16.75 -12.25
C ASN A 149 -18.70 -15.67 -13.04
#